data_AF-A0A534JJL5-F1
#
_entry.id   AF-A0A534JJL5-F1
#
_cell.length_a   1.000
_cell.length_b   1.000
_cell.length_c   1.000
_cell.angle_alpha   90.00
_cell.angle_beta   90.00
_cell.angle_gamma   90.00
#
_symmetry.space_group_name_H-M   'P 1'
#
loop_
_entity.id
_entity.type
_entity.pdbx_description
1 polymer ?
#
loop_
_entity_poly.entity_id
_entity_poly.type
_entity_poly.pdbx_seq_one_letter_code
_entity_poly.pdbx_strand_id
1 'polypeptide(L)'
;MSKRIVLSIVLLFSVVLVVHAGGQDRRVPDSQTRSPHGALAIPCENCHTQTSWKPIRAIPEFDHNKTSYPLRGMHAKVDCTQCHTKLVFSDVGTRCSDCHADIHRGQFGASCEQCHSVIGWNVSLQAVRAHENRFPLIGAHAAVDCIGCHKNGASGQFTGLSTECYSCHVRDFQNALTPNHVAAGFSTNCQACHGVNTWLVTNFDHSATGFPLTGAHVSVPCASCHVNNNFNLTAASTACSACHMPDFQSTTNPNHVLGGFSTNCQTCHSTASWTNATFNHNLTGFPLTGAHVSVACASCHVNNNFQLTNTACIGCHQSDFQGTTNPSHVAAAFPTDCTVCHSTSSWTGATFNHASTGFALTGAHVSAACASCHVSNNYSLRSTACVTCHQTDFNNALTPINHIQLGFPTNCEVCHNTVVWTQGAFNHNNTRFPLSGAHTSAACASCHVNNNYTTLPTDCYTCHKVDYQRTNNPNHATAGFPTKFQ
;
A
#
# COMPACT_ATOMS: atom_id res chain seq x y z
N MET A 1 -77.64 53.99 -14.11
CA MET A 1 -78.97 54.55 -13.80
C MET A 1 -79.67 54.83 -15.12
N SER A 2 -80.50 53.91 -15.63
CA SER A 2 -81.94 53.77 -15.37
C SER A 2 -82.75 54.99 -15.80
N LYS A 3 -83.64 54.80 -16.79
CA LYS A 3 -85.12 54.90 -16.64
C LYS A 3 -85.78 54.79 -18.03
N ARG A 4 -86.63 53.77 -18.26
CA ARG A 4 -88.11 53.71 -18.06
C ARG A 4 -88.87 54.55 -19.12
N ILE A 5 -89.89 54.02 -19.79
CA ILE A 5 -91.34 54.08 -19.45
C ILE A 5 -92.08 53.23 -20.53
N VAL A 6 -92.78 52.10 -20.29
CA VAL A 6 -94.19 51.81 -19.86
C VAL A 6 -95.27 52.51 -20.70
N LEU A 7 -95.91 51.88 -21.70
CA LEU A 7 -97.09 50.95 -21.74
C LEU A 7 -98.48 51.57 -21.43
N SER A 8 -99.45 51.35 -22.33
CA SER A 8 -100.91 51.14 -22.09
C SER A 8 -101.56 50.64 -23.41
N ILE A 9 -101.99 49.37 -23.59
CA ILE A 9 -103.31 48.71 -23.32
C ILE A 9 -104.46 49.37 -24.14
N VAL A 10 -105.28 48.70 -24.99
CA VAL A 10 -106.42 47.79 -24.69
C VAL A 10 -106.97 47.10 -25.98
N LEU A 11 -107.13 45.75 -25.90
CA LEU A 11 -108.22 44.85 -26.35
C LEU A 11 -109.27 45.24 -27.42
N LEU A 12 -109.58 44.32 -28.37
CA LEU A 12 -110.84 43.53 -28.46
C LEU A 12 -110.93 42.64 -29.74
N PHE A 13 -111.92 41.73 -29.73
CA PHE A 13 -112.02 40.39 -30.32
C PHE A 13 -112.53 40.26 -31.79
N SER A 14 -112.06 39.16 -32.44
CA SER A 14 -112.74 38.18 -33.32
C SER A 14 -113.22 38.51 -34.76
N VAL A 15 -112.97 37.55 -35.69
CA VAL A 15 -113.92 36.85 -36.61
C VAL A 15 -113.12 36.22 -37.81
N VAL A 16 -112.96 34.88 -37.92
CA VAL A 16 -113.73 33.87 -38.72
C VAL A 16 -113.16 33.54 -40.14
N LEU A 17 -113.37 32.26 -40.52
CA LEU A 17 -113.47 31.63 -41.87
C LEU A 17 -112.21 31.14 -42.59
N VAL A 18 -112.20 29.82 -42.85
CA VAL A 18 -111.27 29.06 -43.71
C VAL A 18 -111.97 28.81 -45.06
N VAL A 19 -111.25 29.05 -46.17
CA VAL A 19 -111.73 28.91 -47.56
C VAL A 19 -110.86 27.90 -48.34
N HIS A 20 -111.50 27.27 -49.33
CA HIS A 20 -111.08 26.19 -50.22
C HIS A 20 -110.10 26.54 -51.36
N ALA A 21 -109.56 25.47 -51.97
CA ALA A 21 -109.09 25.27 -53.36
C ALA A 21 -107.76 25.97 -53.76
N GLY A 22 -106.81 25.39 -54.50
CA GLY A 22 -106.69 24.17 -55.31
C GLY A 22 -105.64 24.51 -56.40
N GLY A 23 -104.69 23.61 -56.74
CA GLY A 23 -103.69 23.94 -57.76
C GLY A 23 -102.57 22.92 -58.00
N GLN A 24 -102.87 21.96 -58.87
CA GLN A 24 -102.02 21.16 -59.79
C GLN A 24 -100.51 20.92 -59.50
N ASP A 25 -100.19 19.64 -59.33
CA ASP A 25 -98.85 19.04 -59.41
C ASP A 25 -98.23 19.22 -60.81
N ARG A 26 -97.23 20.09 -60.91
CA ARG A 26 -96.26 20.08 -62.02
C ARG A 26 -94.98 19.38 -61.55
N ARG A 27 -94.71 18.19 -62.10
CA ARG A 27 -93.37 17.59 -62.05
C ARG A 27 -92.41 18.47 -62.85
N VAL A 28 -91.37 18.97 -62.17
CA VAL A 28 -90.22 19.68 -62.75
C VAL A 28 -89.16 18.65 -63.16
N PRO A 29 -88.43 18.82 -64.28
CA PRO A 29 -87.34 17.94 -64.68
C PRO A 29 -86.12 18.10 -63.79
N ASP A 30 -85.45 16.97 -63.50
CA ASP A 30 -84.19 16.83 -62.78
C ASP A 30 -83.07 17.72 -63.40
N SER A 31 -82.77 18.85 -62.76
CA SER A 31 -81.58 19.64 -63.04
C SER A 31 -80.41 19.11 -62.22
N GLN A 32 -79.55 18.34 -62.86
CA GLN A 32 -78.28 17.88 -62.26
C GLN A 32 -77.43 19.09 -61.84
N THR A 33 -77.47 19.43 -60.55
CA THR A 33 -76.49 20.31 -59.93
C THR A 33 -75.13 19.60 -59.91
N ARG A 34 -74.20 19.98 -60.80
CA ARG A 34 -72.82 19.48 -60.75
C ARG A 34 -72.08 20.13 -59.57
N SER A 35 -71.67 19.31 -58.62
CA SER A 35 -70.85 19.76 -57.50
C SER A 35 -69.48 20.28 -57.98
N PRO A 36 -69.04 21.48 -57.55
CA PRO A 36 -67.69 21.99 -57.84
C PRO A 36 -66.59 21.18 -57.13
N HIS A 37 -67.00 20.24 -56.25
CA HIS A 37 -66.12 19.34 -55.52
C HIS A 37 -65.92 17.98 -56.22
N GLY A 38 -66.52 17.78 -57.40
CA GLY A 38 -66.52 16.48 -58.08
C GLY A 38 -67.40 15.45 -57.35
N ALA A 39 -67.03 14.17 -57.43
CA ALA A 39 -67.72 13.08 -56.76
C ALA A 39 -67.34 13.06 -55.26
N LEU A 40 -67.94 13.97 -54.49
CA LEU A 40 -67.76 14.04 -53.04
C LEU A 40 -68.93 13.33 -52.34
N ALA A 41 -68.66 12.18 -51.74
CA ALA A 41 -69.66 11.39 -51.00
C ALA A 41 -69.85 11.89 -49.56
N ILE A 42 -70.06 13.20 -49.40
CA ILE A 42 -70.28 13.87 -48.11
C ILE A 42 -71.49 14.81 -48.25
N PRO A 43 -72.42 14.83 -47.28
CA PRO A 43 -73.56 15.74 -47.33
C PRO A 43 -73.12 17.21 -47.40
N CYS A 44 -73.72 18.00 -48.29
CA CYS A 44 -73.34 19.39 -48.53
C CYS A 44 -73.49 20.25 -47.27
N GLU A 45 -74.47 19.94 -46.42
CA GLU A 45 -74.80 20.61 -45.15
C GLU A 45 -73.69 20.50 -44.09
N ASN A 46 -72.75 19.57 -44.24
CA ASN A 46 -71.61 19.46 -43.35
C ASN A 46 -70.68 20.66 -43.50
N CYS A 47 -70.63 21.26 -44.69
CA CYS A 47 -69.72 22.36 -45.01
C CYS A 47 -70.46 23.66 -45.38
N HIS A 48 -71.69 23.57 -45.89
CA HIS A 48 -72.50 24.72 -46.31
C HIS A 48 -73.75 24.88 -45.45
N THR A 49 -74.29 26.08 -45.40
CA THR A 49 -75.62 26.29 -44.80
C THR A 49 -76.68 26.23 -45.89
N GLN A 50 -77.92 25.98 -45.51
CA GLN A 50 -79.05 26.02 -46.44
C GLN A 50 -79.27 27.43 -47.05
N THR A 51 -78.64 28.45 -46.46
CA THR A 51 -78.78 29.87 -46.85
C THR A 51 -77.58 30.44 -47.59
N SER A 52 -76.40 29.80 -47.54
CA SER A 52 -75.22 30.26 -48.28
C SER A 52 -74.19 29.16 -48.52
N TRP A 53 -73.59 29.19 -49.71
CA TRP A 53 -72.45 28.35 -50.10
C TRP A 53 -71.09 28.98 -49.73
N LYS A 54 -71.04 30.31 -49.52
CA LYS A 54 -69.81 31.05 -49.17
C LYS A 54 -70.10 32.16 -48.14
N PRO A 55 -69.30 32.28 -47.05
CA PRO A 55 -68.26 31.35 -46.62
C PRO A 55 -68.86 29.99 -46.20
N ILE A 56 -68.03 28.95 -46.16
CA ILE A 56 -68.41 27.67 -45.53
C ILE A 56 -68.69 27.88 -44.04
N ARG A 57 -69.30 26.88 -43.39
CA ARG A 57 -69.50 26.89 -41.93
C ARG A 57 -68.16 27.11 -41.22
N ALA A 58 -68.16 27.94 -40.18
CA ALA A 58 -66.95 28.23 -39.39
C ALA A 58 -66.34 26.99 -38.72
N ILE A 59 -67.17 25.97 -38.48
CA ILE A 59 -66.76 24.64 -38.01
C ILE A 59 -67.43 23.62 -38.95
N PRO A 60 -66.75 23.19 -40.03
CA PRO A 60 -67.26 22.14 -40.89
C PRO A 60 -67.39 20.82 -40.14
N GLU A 61 -68.47 20.09 -40.36
CA GLU A 61 -68.70 18.75 -39.80
C GLU A 61 -67.98 17.70 -40.67
N PHE A 62 -66.65 17.80 -40.71
CA PHE A 62 -65.77 16.93 -41.48
C PHE A 62 -64.61 16.41 -40.60
N ASP A 63 -64.42 15.09 -40.60
CA ASP A 63 -63.41 14.43 -39.77
C ASP A 63 -62.20 13.99 -40.60
N HIS A 64 -61.11 14.75 -40.51
CA HIS A 64 -59.84 14.42 -41.17
C HIS A 64 -59.23 13.09 -40.71
N ASN A 65 -59.62 12.53 -39.56
CA ASN A 65 -59.12 11.21 -39.13
C ASN A 65 -59.60 10.07 -40.03
N LYS A 66 -60.67 10.28 -40.81
CA LYS A 66 -61.22 9.30 -41.74
C LYS A 66 -60.62 9.43 -43.15
N THR A 67 -59.66 10.33 -43.33
CA THR A 67 -58.99 10.60 -44.60
C THR A 67 -57.60 9.98 -44.63
N SER A 68 -56.99 9.95 -45.81
CA SER A 68 -55.60 9.49 -45.99
C SER A 68 -54.55 10.38 -45.29
N TYR A 69 -54.93 11.56 -44.78
CA TYR A 69 -54.02 12.44 -44.04
C TYR A 69 -54.69 12.97 -42.75
N PRO A 70 -54.53 12.25 -41.62
CA PRO A 70 -55.01 12.72 -40.33
C PRO A 70 -54.26 13.97 -39.89
N LEU A 71 -54.97 15.06 -39.61
CA LEU A 71 -54.35 16.27 -39.08
C LEU A 71 -53.83 16.02 -37.66
N ARG A 72 -52.53 16.24 -37.46
CA ARG A 72 -51.81 16.07 -36.19
C ARG A 72 -50.88 17.25 -35.97
N GLY A 73 -50.63 17.59 -34.70
CA GLY A 73 -49.71 18.67 -34.33
C GLY A 73 -50.10 20.02 -34.95
N MET A 74 -49.15 20.69 -35.58
CA MET A 74 -49.33 22.01 -36.19
C MET A 74 -50.27 21.97 -37.41
N HIS A 75 -50.39 20.85 -38.13
CA HIS A 75 -51.29 20.72 -39.28
C HIS A 75 -52.77 20.85 -38.92
N ALA A 76 -53.15 20.59 -37.66
CA ALA A 76 -54.53 20.76 -37.19
C ALA A 76 -54.98 22.23 -37.14
N LYS A 77 -54.06 23.18 -37.22
CA LYS A 77 -54.33 24.63 -37.18
C LYS A 77 -54.19 25.30 -38.56
N VAL A 78 -53.89 24.53 -39.59
CA VAL A 78 -53.70 25.04 -40.94
C VAL A 78 -55.06 25.21 -41.61
N ASP A 79 -55.30 26.36 -42.23
CA ASP A 79 -56.54 26.62 -42.95
C ASP A 79 -56.72 25.64 -44.12
N CYS A 80 -57.95 25.21 -44.36
CA CYS A 80 -58.29 24.24 -45.41
C CYS A 80 -57.69 24.61 -46.78
N THR A 81 -57.64 25.90 -47.11
CA THR A 81 -57.16 26.44 -48.39
C THR A 81 -55.65 26.35 -48.58
N GLN A 82 -54.88 26.16 -47.50
CA GLN A 82 -53.43 25.98 -47.58
C GLN A 82 -53.05 24.58 -48.06
N CYS A 83 -53.91 23.58 -47.81
CA CYS A 83 -53.73 22.22 -48.32
C CYS A 83 -54.57 21.99 -49.60
N HIS A 84 -55.82 22.46 -49.60
CA HIS A 84 -56.76 22.31 -50.71
C HIS A 84 -56.82 23.59 -51.54
N THR A 85 -55.82 23.77 -52.42
CA THR A 85 -55.73 24.91 -53.33
C THR A 85 -56.77 24.88 -54.46
N LYS A 86 -57.37 23.70 -54.70
CA LYS A 86 -58.50 23.48 -55.60
C LYS A 86 -59.70 22.98 -54.80
N LEU A 87 -60.91 23.16 -55.36
CA LEU A 87 -62.16 22.70 -54.74
C LEU A 87 -62.37 21.17 -54.81
N VAL A 88 -61.45 20.43 -55.43
CA VAL A 88 -61.44 18.96 -55.50
C VAL A 88 -60.58 18.43 -54.36
N PHE A 89 -61.22 18.11 -53.22
CA PHE A 89 -60.54 17.79 -51.97
C PHE A 89 -59.71 16.48 -52.01
N SER A 90 -59.93 15.61 -53.00
CA SER A 90 -59.17 14.36 -53.17
C SER A 90 -57.81 14.53 -53.87
N ASP A 91 -57.52 15.71 -54.43
CA ASP A 91 -56.31 16.00 -55.22
C ASP A 91 -55.25 16.74 -54.37
N VAL A 92 -54.82 16.13 -53.26
CA VAL A 92 -53.79 16.70 -52.35
C VAL A 92 -52.77 15.63 -51.98
N GLY A 93 -51.48 15.99 -52.09
CA GLY A 93 -50.36 15.12 -51.71
C GLY A 93 -50.28 14.90 -50.20
N THR A 94 -49.73 13.76 -49.79
CA THR A 94 -49.66 13.36 -48.38
C THR A 94 -48.22 13.25 -47.87
N ARG A 95 -47.22 13.48 -48.73
CA ARG A 95 -45.80 13.46 -48.34
C ARG A 95 -45.37 14.84 -47.88
N CYS A 96 -44.43 14.89 -46.96
CA CYS A 96 -43.88 16.14 -46.44
C CYS A 96 -43.41 17.09 -47.57
N SER A 97 -42.74 16.53 -48.58
CA SER A 97 -42.21 17.27 -49.75
C SER A 97 -43.29 17.79 -50.71
N ASP A 98 -44.52 17.29 -50.64
CA ASP A 98 -45.62 17.74 -51.51
C ASP A 98 -46.11 19.14 -51.10
N CYS A 99 -45.85 19.54 -49.85
CA CYS A 99 -46.26 20.83 -49.29
C CYS A 99 -45.08 21.66 -48.74
N HIS A 100 -44.01 21.02 -48.28
CA HIS A 100 -42.84 21.70 -47.70
C HIS A 100 -41.65 21.64 -48.65
N ALA A 101 -41.02 22.80 -48.85
CA ALA A 101 -39.75 22.88 -49.56
C ALA A 101 -38.63 22.26 -48.72
N ASP A 102 -37.82 21.39 -49.33
CA ASP A 102 -36.66 20.81 -48.65
C ASP A 102 -35.51 21.82 -48.61
N ILE A 103 -35.33 22.44 -47.44
CA ILE A 103 -34.21 23.35 -47.19
C ILE A 103 -32.85 22.64 -47.20
N HIS A 104 -32.82 21.31 -47.04
CA HIS A 104 -31.59 20.50 -47.01
C HIS A 104 -31.11 20.09 -48.39
N ARG A 105 -31.79 20.51 -49.47
CA ARG A 105 -31.36 20.31 -50.87
C ARG A 105 -31.11 18.84 -51.22
N GLY A 106 -31.94 17.95 -50.71
CA GLY A 106 -31.90 16.51 -50.99
C GLY A 106 -30.85 15.71 -50.23
N GLN A 107 -30.11 16.33 -49.29
CA GLN A 107 -29.01 15.65 -48.58
C GLN A 107 -29.45 14.48 -47.70
N PHE A 108 -30.71 14.47 -47.26
CA PHE A 108 -31.25 13.47 -46.33
C PHE A 108 -32.37 12.61 -46.94
N GLY A 109 -32.61 12.72 -48.25
CA GLY A 109 -33.72 12.05 -48.92
C GLY A 109 -35.10 12.60 -48.50
N ALA A 110 -36.17 11.87 -48.84
CA ALA A 110 -37.56 12.33 -48.69
C ALA A 110 -38.22 11.96 -47.35
N SER A 111 -37.50 11.27 -46.45
CA SER A 111 -38.01 10.83 -45.15
C SER A 111 -37.82 11.90 -44.08
N CYS A 112 -38.48 13.05 -44.26
CA CYS A 112 -38.38 14.20 -43.36
C CYS A 112 -38.75 13.86 -41.92
N GLU A 113 -39.67 12.92 -41.73
CA GLU A 113 -40.17 12.40 -40.46
C GLU A 113 -39.11 11.70 -39.59
N GLN A 114 -37.95 11.38 -40.17
CA GLN A 114 -36.82 10.91 -39.37
C GLN A 114 -36.33 12.02 -38.43
N CYS A 115 -36.27 13.27 -38.89
CA CYS A 115 -35.68 14.38 -38.12
C CYS A 115 -36.72 15.40 -37.63
N HIS A 116 -37.78 15.60 -38.39
CA HIS A 116 -38.84 16.56 -38.09
C HIS A 116 -40.15 15.84 -37.76
N SER A 117 -41.07 16.51 -37.09
CA SER A 117 -42.35 15.91 -36.75
C SER A 117 -43.49 16.89 -36.99
N VAL A 118 -44.71 16.37 -37.05
CA VAL A 118 -45.91 17.19 -37.23
C VAL A 118 -46.14 18.20 -36.10
N ILE A 119 -45.47 18.05 -34.95
CA ILE A 119 -45.51 19.02 -33.84
C ILE A 119 -44.53 20.18 -34.02
N GLY A 120 -43.60 20.11 -34.99
CA GLY A 120 -42.68 21.18 -35.34
C GLY A 120 -41.43 20.71 -36.09
N TRP A 121 -40.73 21.68 -36.70
CA TRP A 121 -39.46 21.47 -37.42
C TRP A 121 -38.23 21.38 -36.51
N ASN A 122 -38.42 21.50 -35.19
CA ASN A 122 -37.33 21.29 -34.24
C ASN A 122 -36.83 19.85 -34.35
N VAL A 123 -35.50 19.72 -34.30
CA VAL A 123 -34.81 18.48 -34.57
C VAL A 123 -35.11 17.46 -33.47
N SER A 124 -35.56 16.27 -33.87
CA SER A 124 -35.87 15.15 -32.98
C SER A 124 -34.59 14.45 -32.47
N LEU A 125 -34.70 13.66 -31.40
CA LEU A 125 -33.64 12.79 -30.87
C LEU A 125 -32.98 11.90 -31.95
N GLN A 126 -33.67 11.65 -33.07
CA GLN A 126 -33.17 10.82 -34.16
C GLN A 126 -31.96 11.44 -34.87
N ALA A 127 -31.87 12.76 -35.01
CA ALA A 127 -30.73 13.40 -35.66
C ALA A 127 -29.45 13.32 -34.81
N VAL A 128 -29.61 13.24 -33.48
CA VAL A 128 -28.52 12.91 -32.56
C VAL A 128 -28.06 11.46 -32.78
N ARG A 129 -29.00 10.52 -32.98
CA ARG A 129 -28.67 9.12 -33.30
C ARG A 129 -27.92 8.97 -34.62
N ALA A 130 -28.19 9.84 -35.60
CA ALA A 130 -27.47 9.84 -36.88
C ALA A 130 -25.95 10.09 -36.72
N HIS A 131 -25.51 10.58 -35.55
CA HIS A 131 -24.10 10.81 -35.24
C HIS A 131 -23.44 9.63 -34.48
N GLU A 132 -24.20 8.60 -34.07
CA GLU A 132 -23.68 7.46 -33.27
C GLU A 132 -22.60 6.64 -33.99
N ASN A 133 -22.55 6.67 -35.32
CA ASN A 133 -21.67 5.81 -36.13
C ASN A 133 -20.34 6.45 -36.53
N ARG A 134 -20.29 7.78 -36.74
CA ARG A 134 -19.11 8.46 -37.32
C ARG A 134 -18.51 9.52 -36.41
N PHE A 135 -19.33 10.26 -35.66
CA PHE A 135 -18.87 11.24 -34.68
C PHE A 135 -19.87 11.32 -33.54
N PRO A 136 -19.80 10.39 -32.56
CA PRO A 136 -20.76 10.38 -31.45
C PRO A 136 -20.77 11.73 -30.72
N LEU A 137 -21.94 12.34 -30.62
CA LEU A 137 -22.12 13.60 -29.89
C LEU A 137 -22.11 13.31 -28.39
N ILE A 138 -20.92 13.27 -27.81
CA ILE A 138 -20.67 13.03 -26.39
C ILE A 138 -19.86 14.16 -25.76
N GLY A 139 -19.95 14.28 -24.43
CA GLY A 139 -19.32 15.37 -23.69
C GLY A 139 -19.84 16.74 -24.15
N ALA A 140 -18.93 17.70 -24.29
CA ALA A 140 -19.28 19.07 -24.71
C ALA A 140 -19.90 19.14 -26.12
N HIS A 141 -19.57 18.20 -27.01
CA HIS A 141 -20.10 18.17 -28.38
C HIS A 141 -21.61 17.88 -28.42
N ALA A 142 -22.15 17.22 -27.39
CA ALA A 142 -23.59 16.94 -27.27
C ALA A 142 -24.43 18.21 -27.06
N ALA A 143 -23.82 19.29 -26.57
CA ALA A 143 -24.50 20.54 -26.24
C ALA A 143 -24.33 21.63 -27.31
N VAL A 144 -23.60 21.35 -28.40
CA VAL A 144 -23.35 22.34 -29.47
C VAL A 144 -24.50 22.31 -30.48
N ASP A 145 -25.00 23.48 -30.84
CA ASP A 145 -26.00 23.61 -31.91
C ASP A 145 -25.48 23.05 -33.25
N CYS A 146 -26.38 22.47 -34.06
CA CYS A 146 -26.02 21.87 -35.35
C CYS A 146 -25.19 22.81 -36.25
N ILE A 147 -25.58 24.09 -36.32
CA ILE A 147 -24.88 25.12 -37.11
C ILE A 147 -23.55 25.57 -36.47
N GLY A 148 -23.31 25.24 -35.21
CA GLY A 148 -22.04 25.41 -34.52
C GLY A 148 -20.93 24.65 -35.22
N CYS A 149 -21.22 23.42 -35.67
CA CYS A 149 -20.31 22.59 -36.46
C CYS A 149 -20.56 22.73 -37.97
N HIS A 150 -21.81 22.65 -38.40
CA HIS A 150 -22.20 22.79 -39.80
C HIS A 150 -22.41 24.25 -40.18
N LYS A 151 -21.32 25.00 -40.40
CA LYS A 151 -21.37 26.44 -40.71
C LYS A 151 -22.22 26.79 -41.93
N ASN A 152 -22.30 25.88 -42.92
CA ASN A 152 -23.16 26.03 -44.10
C ASN A 152 -24.56 25.43 -43.90
N GLY A 153 -24.90 24.98 -42.69
CA GLY A 153 -26.19 24.39 -42.35
C GLY A 153 -27.35 25.38 -42.51
N ALA A 154 -27.09 26.68 -42.33
CA ALA A 154 -28.07 27.73 -42.65
C ALA A 154 -28.45 27.75 -44.15
N SER A 155 -27.56 27.28 -45.02
CA SER A 155 -27.80 27.08 -46.45
C SER A 155 -28.27 25.67 -46.80
N GLY A 156 -28.57 24.82 -45.80
CA GLY A 156 -29.00 23.43 -45.99
C GLY A 156 -27.87 22.41 -46.14
N GLN A 157 -26.60 22.79 -45.94
CA GLN A 157 -25.47 21.88 -46.09
C GLN A 157 -25.01 21.34 -44.73
N PHE A 158 -25.29 20.06 -44.50
CA PHE A 158 -24.98 19.34 -43.25
C PHE A 158 -24.07 18.12 -43.47
N THR A 159 -23.75 17.75 -44.70
CA THR A 159 -22.83 16.64 -45.01
C THR A 159 -21.40 17.12 -45.30
N GLY A 160 -20.41 16.25 -45.09
CA GLY A 160 -19.03 16.45 -45.57
C GLY A 160 -18.06 17.10 -44.58
N LEU A 161 -18.44 17.24 -43.32
CA LEU A 161 -17.53 17.69 -42.27
C LEU A 161 -16.53 16.59 -41.89
N SER A 162 -15.28 16.98 -41.64
CA SER A 162 -14.25 16.08 -41.11
C SER A 162 -14.55 15.73 -39.65
N THR A 163 -14.28 14.48 -39.28
CA THR A 163 -14.40 13.97 -37.90
C THR A 163 -13.08 14.05 -37.12
N GLU A 164 -12.00 14.47 -37.78
CA GLU A 164 -10.70 14.64 -37.14
C GLU A 164 -10.72 15.87 -36.22
N CYS A 165 -10.38 15.66 -34.95
CA CYS A 165 -10.38 16.68 -33.90
C CYS A 165 -9.68 17.97 -34.35
N TYR A 166 -8.48 17.84 -34.91
CA TYR A 166 -7.66 18.97 -35.37
C TYR A 166 -8.35 19.83 -36.43
N SER A 167 -9.18 19.24 -37.29
CA SER A 167 -9.85 19.99 -38.36
C SER A 167 -10.82 21.06 -37.84
N CYS A 168 -11.42 20.83 -36.67
CA CYS A 168 -12.27 21.81 -35.99
C CYS A 168 -11.51 22.60 -34.92
N HIS A 169 -10.57 21.96 -34.23
CA HIS A 169 -9.84 22.51 -33.09
C HIS A 169 -8.42 23.02 -33.43
N VAL A 170 -8.14 23.35 -34.70
CA VAL A 170 -6.82 23.86 -35.12
C VAL A 170 -6.40 25.10 -34.32
N ARG A 171 -7.34 26.00 -34.05
CA ARG A 171 -7.06 27.22 -33.28
C ARG A 171 -6.76 26.89 -31.81
N ASP A 172 -7.50 25.96 -31.22
CA ASP A 172 -7.27 25.53 -29.84
C ASP A 172 -5.92 24.82 -29.71
N PHE A 173 -5.56 23.98 -30.69
CA PHE A 173 -4.25 23.34 -30.78
C PHE A 173 -3.11 24.36 -30.88
N GLN A 174 -3.26 25.38 -31.75
CA GLN A 174 -2.25 26.42 -31.95
C GLN A 174 -2.09 27.36 -30.75
N ASN A 175 -3.18 27.63 -30.04
CA ASN A 175 -3.21 28.59 -28.94
C ASN A 175 -2.97 27.99 -27.56
N ALA A 176 -2.89 26.66 -27.44
CA ALA A 176 -2.57 26.01 -26.19
C ALA A 176 -1.15 26.40 -25.72
N LEU A 177 -1.03 26.78 -24.43
CA LEU A 177 0.23 27.26 -23.85
C LEU A 177 0.82 26.30 -22.81
N THR A 178 0.00 25.45 -22.21
CA THR A 178 0.35 24.64 -21.03
C THR A 178 -0.19 23.20 -21.16
N PRO A 179 0.50 22.31 -21.88
CA PRO A 179 1.72 22.52 -22.67
C PRO A 179 1.46 23.21 -24.02
N ASN A 180 2.49 23.83 -24.60
CA ASN A 180 2.41 24.41 -25.94
C ASN A 180 2.57 23.31 -27.00
N HIS A 181 1.46 22.96 -27.68
CA HIS A 181 1.44 21.84 -28.60
C HIS A 181 2.32 22.04 -29.83
N VAL A 182 2.35 23.25 -30.37
CA VAL A 182 3.13 23.58 -31.58
C VAL A 182 4.62 23.59 -31.27
N ALA A 183 5.01 24.27 -30.19
CA ALA A 183 6.41 24.34 -29.76
C ALA A 183 6.96 22.95 -29.35
N ALA A 184 6.13 22.12 -28.73
CA ALA A 184 6.46 20.74 -28.38
C ALA A 184 6.45 19.77 -29.57
N GLY A 185 5.95 20.18 -30.73
CA GLY A 185 5.83 19.32 -31.91
C GLY A 185 4.86 18.15 -31.73
N PHE A 186 3.81 18.32 -30.93
CA PHE A 186 2.83 17.26 -30.69
C PHE A 186 2.07 16.87 -31.96
N SER A 187 1.68 15.60 -32.03
CA SER A 187 0.85 15.10 -33.14
C SER A 187 -0.56 15.70 -33.09
N THR A 188 -1.23 15.72 -34.24
CA THR A 188 -2.65 16.10 -34.36
C THR A 188 -3.62 14.99 -33.94
N ASN A 189 -3.11 13.83 -33.50
CA ASN A 189 -3.90 12.76 -32.89
C ASN A 189 -4.21 13.11 -31.43
N CYS A 190 -5.25 13.92 -31.21
CA CYS A 190 -5.62 14.44 -29.90
C CYS A 190 -5.94 13.31 -28.89
N GLN A 191 -6.49 12.19 -29.36
CA GLN A 191 -6.93 11.06 -28.55
C GLN A 191 -5.77 10.31 -27.89
N ALA A 192 -4.53 10.56 -28.32
CA ALA A 192 -3.35 10.06 -27.63
C ALA A 192 -3.20 10.64 -26.21
N CYS A 193 -3.77 11.83 -25.95
CA CYS A 193 -3.66 12.51 -24.66
C CYS A 193 -5.01 12.99 -24.11
N HIS A 194 -5.95 13.42 -24.94
CA HIS A 194 -7.20 14.04 -24.49
C HIS A 194 -8.39 13.10 -24.61
N GLY A 195 -9.21 13.06 -23.55
CA GLY A 195 -10.53 12.45 -23.58
C GLY A 195 -11.61 13.46 -23.96
N VAL A 196 -12.57 13.05 -24.80
CA VAL A 196 -13.70 13.92 -25.22
C VAL A 196 -14.63 14.33 -24.07
N ASN A 197 -14.64 13.58 -22.96
CA ASN A 197 -15.41 13.89 -21.76
C ASN A 197 -14.60 14.63 -20.68
N THR A 198 -13.27 14.60 -20.78
CA THR A 198 -12.35 15.12 -19.76
C THR A 198 -11.22 15.91 -20.42
N TRP A 199 -11.55 16.81 -21.35
CA TRP A 199 -10.57 17.45 -22.24
C TRP A 199 -9.41 18.14 -21.51
N LEU A 200 -9.70 18.76 -20.36
CA LEU A 200 -8.71 19.46 -19.52
C LEU A 200 -7.80 18.51 -18.72
N VAL A 201 -8.16 17.24 -18.63
CA VAL A 201 -7.35 16.20 -17.97
C VAL A 201 -6.70 15.34 -19.05
N THR A 202 -5.38 15.39 -19.12
CA THR A 202 -4.61 14.55 -20.03
C THR A 202 -4.54 13.12 -19.49
N ASN A 203 -4.96 12.15 -20.30
CA ASN A 203 -4.92 10.72 -20.01
C ASN A 203 -3.61 10.07 -20.50
N PHE A 204 -2.52 10.83 -20.59
CA PHE A 204 -1.25 10.31 -21.08
C PHE A 204 -0.61 9.38 -20.04
N ASP A 205 -0.40 8.13 -20.43
CA ASP A 205 0.16 7.09 -19.58
C ASP A 205 1.70 7.04 -19.70
N HIS A 206 2.40 7.49 -18.66
CA HIS A 206 3.85 7.43 -18.60
C HIS A 206 4.38 6.00 -18.43
N SER A 207 3.56 5.04 -18.00
CA SER A 207 3.97 3.64 -17.84
C SER A 207 4.34 2.96 -19.16
N ALA A 208 3.79 3.47 -20.26
CA ALA A 208 4.11 3.04 -21.62
C ALA A 208 5.42 3.66 -22.17
N THR A 209 6.09 4.52 -21.40
CA THR A 209 7.32 5.20 -21.81
C THR A 209 8.55 4.59 -21.15
N GLY A 210 9.74 5.00 -21.59
CA GLY A 210 11.01 4.63 -20.93
C GLY A 210 11.21 5.24 -19.54
N PHE A 211 10.28 6.09 -19.06
CA PHE A 211 10.34 6.72 -17.75
C PHE A 211 8.98 6.65 -17.02
N PRO A 212 8.63 5.49 -16.44
CA PRO A 212 7.41 5.37 -15.66
C PRO A 212 7.48 6.23 -14.41
N LEU A 213 6.47 7.10 -14.22
CA LEU A 213 6.37 7.92 -13.01
C LEU A 213 6.02 7.02 -11.82
N THR A 214 6.84 7.08 -10.77
CA THR A 214 6.67 6.29 -9.55
C THR A 214 6.89 7.15 -8.31
N GLY A 215 6.26 6.77 -7.20
CA GLY A 215 6.37 7.46 -5.92
C GLY A 215 6.05 8.97 -6.04
N ALA A 216 6.92 9.82 -5.49
CA ALA A 216 6.71 11.27 -5.49
C ALA A 216 6.67 11.90 -6.90
N HIS A 217 7.19 11.22 -7.93
CA HIS A 217 7.17 11.72 -9.30
C HIS A 217 5.79 11.61 -9.97
N VAL A 218 4.82 10.91 -9.39
CA VAL A 218 3.48 10.76 -9.99
C VAL A 218 2.71 12.09 -10.00
N SER A 219 2.97 12.96 -9.03
CA SER A 219 2.25 14.22 -8.86
C SER A 219 3.03 15.45 -9.33
N VAL A 220 4.19 15.29 -9.97
CA VAL A 220 5.00 16.44 -10.41
C VAL A 220 4.38 17.09 -11.65
N PRO A 221 4.37 18.43 -11.74
CA PRO A 221 3.92 19.12 -12.96
C PRO A 221 4.78 18.73 -14.17
N CYS A 222 4.18 18.63 -15.36
CA CYS A 222 4.89 18.28 -16.59
C CYS A 222 6.11 19.18 -16.84
N ALA A 223 5.99 20.47 -16.54
CA ALA A 223 7.05 21.46 -16.73
C ALA A 223 8.29 21.23 -15.85
N SER A 224 8.16 20.45 -14.77
CA SER A 224 9.30 20.08 -13.91
C SER A 224 10.25 19.12 -14.62
N CYS A 225 9.76 18.30 -15.55
CA CYS A 225 10.57 17.36 -16.32
C CYS A 225 10.77 17.85 -17.78
N HIS A 226 9.71 18.37 -18.39
CA HIS A 226 9.70 18.86 -19.77
C HIS A 226 10.10 20.34 -19.86
N VAL A 227 11.32 20.63 -19.39
CA VAL A 227 11.88 21.97 -19.38
C VAL A 227 11.97 22.52 -20.81
N ASN A 228 11.62 23.79 -21.01
CA ASN A 228 11.57 24.46 -22.31
C ASN A 228 10.65 23.77 -23.35
N ASN A 229 9.59 23.09 -22.89
CA ASN A 229 8.70 22.28 -23.72
C ASN A 229 9.43 21.14 -24.46
N ASN A 230 10.52 20.61 -23.90
CA ASN A 230 11.18 19.43 -24.45
C ASN A 230 10.48 18.13 -24.01
N PHE A 231 9.72 17.53 -24.92
CA PHE A 231 9.05 16.23 -24.73
C PHE A 231 9.82 15.05 -25.33
N ASN A 232 11.00 15.29 -25.90
CA ASN A 232 11.88 14.26 -26.46
C ASN A 232 13.06 14.00 -25.50
N LEU A 233 12.75 13.48 -24.31
CA LEU A 233 13.76 13.16 -23.30
C LEU A 233 14.45 11.84 -23.63
N THR A 234 15.76 11.77 -23.37
CA THR A 234 16.56 10.55 -23.55
C THR A 234 16.88 9.89 -22.22
N ALA A 235 17.41 8.66 -22.22
CA ALA A 235 17.83 7.97 -21.00
C ALA A 235 18.83 8.80 -20.14
N ALA A 236 19.70 9.58 -20.79
CA ALA A 236 20.64 10.47 -20.09
C ALA A 236 19.91 11.64 -19.40
N SER A 237 18.82 12.14 -20.00
CA SER A 237 17.97 13.19 -19.44
C SER A 237 17.17 12.71 -18.22
N THR A 238 16.99 11.39 -18.08
CA THR A 238 16.17 10.77 -17.03
C THR A 238 16.98 10.11 -15.91
N ALA A 239 18.31 10.21 -15.93
CA ALA A 239 19.13 9.77 -14.80
C ALA A 239 18.82 10.63 -13.56
N CYS A 240 18.79 10.04 -12.36
CA CYS A 240 18.49 10.78 -11.13
C CYS A 240 19.37 12.02 -10.95
N SER A 241 20.67 11.87 -11.21
CA SER A 241 21.64 12.97 -11.13
C SER A 241 21.45 14.06 -12.17
N ALA A 242 20.71 13.82 -13.27
CA ALA A 242 20.43 14.88 -14.24
C ALA A 242 19.55 15.99 -13.65
N CYS A 243 18.70 15.66 -12.66
CA CYS A 243 17.82 16.61 -11.99
C CYS A 243 18.25 16.87 -10.54
N HIS A 244 18.65 15.83 -9.81
CA HIS A 244 18.94 15.89 -8.38
C HIS A 244 20.43 16.05 -8.06
N MET A 245 21.26 16.53 -9.00
CA MET A 245 22.67 16.83 -8.71
C MET A 245 22.84 17.87 -7.59
N PRO A 246 22.04 18.96 -7.52
CA PRO A 246 22.13 19.90 -6.42
C PRO A 246 21.87 19.24 -5.07
N ASP A 247 20.81 18.41 -4.98
CA ASP A 247 20.48 17.66 -3.77
C ASP A 247 21.61 16.70 -3.36
N PHE A 248 22.16 15.97 -4.34
CA PHE A 248 23.31 15.08 -4.14
C PHE A 248 24.51 15.84 -3.56
N GLN A 249 24.83 17.01 -4.11
CA GLN A 249 25.97 17.83 -3.68
C GLN A 249 25.74 18.51 -2.32
N SER A 250 24.51 18.88 -1.99
CA SER A 250 24.19 19.59 -0.75
C SER A 250 23.92 18.67 0.44
N THR A 251 23.73 17.36 0.22
CA THR A 251 23.47 16.42 1.32
C THR A 251 24.68 16.32 2.24
N THR A 252 24.46 16.43 3.55
CA THR A 252 25.52 16.36 4.57
C THR A 252 25.48 15.09 5.42
N ASN A 253 24.40 14.32 5.38
CA ASN A 253 24.24 13.11 6.20
C ASN A 253 23.55 11.97 5.43
N PRO A 254 24.30 10.97 4.92
CA PRO A 254 25.75 11.02 4.73
C PRO A 254 26.14 12.06 3.66
N ASN A 255 27.34 12.63 3.74
CA ASN A 255 27.81 13.52 2.68
C ASN A 255 28.16 12.69 1.44
N HIS A 256 27.36 12.83 0.37
CA HIS A 256 27.53 12.02 -0.84
C HIS A 256 28.86 12.30 -1.57
N VAL A 257 29.29 13.57 -1.61
CA VAL A 257 30.49 14.01 -2.34
C VAL A 257 31.74 13.58 -1.59
N LEU A 258 31.84 13.91 -0.29
CA LEU A 258 32.99 13.53 0.53
C LEU A 258 33.07 12.02 0.74
N GLY A 259 31.92 11.34 0.81
CA GLY A 259 31.86 9.89 0.90
C GLY A 259 32.18 9.16 -0.41
N GLY A 260 32.33 9.88 -1.53
CA GLY A 260 32.63 9.29 -2.84
C GLY A 260 31.52 8.39 -3.38
N PHE A 261 30.26 8.65 -3.01
CA PHE A 261 29.15 7.82 -3.44
C PHE A 261 28.89 7.95 -4.95
N SER A 262 28.41 6.86 -5.56
CA SER A 262 28.03 6.89 -6.97
C SER A 262 26.74 7.68 -7.19
N THR A 263 26.53 8.18 -8.41
CA THR A 263 25.26 8.80 -8.85
C THR A 263 24.17 7.78 -9.21
N ASN A 264 24.41 6.48 -8.98
CA ASN A 264 23.38 5.43 -9.09
C ASN A 264 22.52 5.43 -7.83
N CYS A 265 21.67 6.44 -7.70
CA CYS A 265 20.86 6.72 -6.50
C CYS A 265 20.01 5.52 -6.06
N GLN A 266 19.56 4.69 -7.00
CA GLN A 266 18.72 3.51 -6.77
C GLN A 266 19.39 2.43 -5.92
N THR A 267 20.71 2.53 -5.71
CA THR A 267 21.44 1.66 -4.79
C THR A 267 20.96 1.83 -3.34
N CYS A 268 20.51 3.05 -2.98
CA CYS A 268 20.10 3.37 -1.61
C CYS A 268 18.72 4.02 -1.53
N HIS A 269 18.33 4.81 -2.53
CA HIS A 269 17.10 5.59 -2.53
C HIS A 269 16.04 4.96 -3.43
N SER A 270 14.78 5.19 -3.08
CA SER A 270 13.64 4.87 -3.94
C SER A 270 12.82 6.12 -4.22
N THR A 271 12.07 6.12 -5.32
CA THR A 271 11.15 7.21 -5.66
C THR A 271 9.99 7.32 -4.66
N ALA A 272 9.70 6.26 -3.90
CA ALA A 272 8.64 6.21 -2.89
C ALA A 272 9.10 6.72 -1.51
N SER A 273 10.36 6.50 -1.15
CA SER A 273 10.95 6.94 0.11
C SER A 273 12.37 7.43 -0.13
N TRP A 274 12.50 8.73 -0.40
CA TRP A 274 13.78 9.35 -0.72
C TRP A 274 14.64 9.60 0.52
N THR A 275 14.02 10.07 1.60
CA THR A 275 14.73 10.45 2.84
C THR A 275 15.17 9.25 3.68
N ASN A 276 14.53 8.09 3.51
CA ASN A 276 14.90 6.87 4.22
C ASN A 276 15.72 5.95 3.31
N ALA A 277 16.96 6.37 3.04
CA ALA A 277 17.89 5.57 2.27
C ALA A 277 18.16 4.23 2.98
N THR A 278 18.02 3.12 2.26
CA THR A 278 18.28 1.79 2.80
C THR A 278 19.57 1.24 2.22
N PHE A 279 20.50 0.83 3.09
CA PHE A 279 21.70 0.10 2.70
C PHE A 279 21.85 -1.16 3.54
N ASN A 280 21.95 -2.31 2.87
CA ASN A 280 22.05 -3.60 3.55
C ASN A 280 23.50 -3.91 3.94
N HIS A 281 23.85 -3.65 5.21
CA HIS A 281 25.18 -3.92 5.76
C HIS A 281 25.55 -5.41 5.78
N ASN A 282 24.58 -6.33 5.67
CA ASN A 282 24.86 -7.77 5.57
C ASN A 282 25.57 -8.14 4.26
N LEU A 283 25.59 -7.24 3.27
CA LEU A 283 26.33 -7.40 2.02
C LEU A 283 27.79 -6.92 2.13
N THR A 284 28.21 -6.47 3.31
CA THR A 284 29.55 -5.96 3.59
C THR A 284 30.29 -6.86 4.57
N GLY A 285 31.58 -6.60 4.79
CA GLY A 285 32.37 -7.27 5.82
C GLY A 285 31.99 -6.89 7.26
N PHE A 286 31.01 -6.00 7.47
CA PHE A 286 30.56 -5.57 8.80
C PHE A 286 29.03 -5.59 8.93
N PRO A 287 28.42 -6.75 9.18
CA PRO A 287 27.00 -6.86 9.47
C PRO A 287 26.65 -6.12 10.77
N LEU A 288 25.69 -5.19 10.70
CA LEU A 288 25.17 -4.53 11.91
C LEU A 288 24.29 -5.52 12.68
N THR A 289 24.65 -5.78 13.93
CA THR A 289 23.91 -6.69 14.82
C THR A 289 23.66 -6.04 16.19
N GLY A 290 22.61 -6.49 16.88
CA GLY A 290 22.25 -5.99 18.21
C GLY A 290 22.04 -4.47 18.23
N ALA A 291 22.66 -3.79 19.20
CA ALA A 291 22.50 -2.35 19.38
C ALA A 291 23.04 -1.50 18.20
N HIS A 292 23.92 -2.07 17.36
CA HIS A 292 24.51 -1.36 16.22
C HIS A 292 23.53 -1.16 15.06
N VAL A 293 22.42 -1.89 15.01
CA VAL A 293 21.42 -1.80 13.92
C VAL A 293 20.77 -0.42 13.84
N SER A 294 20.67 0.28 14.96
CA SER A 294 20.03 1.60 15.06
C SER A 294 21.00 2.77 15.17
N VAL A 295 22.31 2.53 15.01
CA VAL A 295 23.32 3.58 15.12
C VAL A 295 23.32 4.46 13.87
N ALA A 296 23.45 5.78 14.05
CA ALA A 296 23.54 6.72 12.94
C ALA A 296 24.81 6.49 12.12
N CYS A 297 24.74 6.63 10.80
CA CYS A 297 25.87 6.39 9.89
C CYS A 297 27.13 7.15 10.31
N ALA A 298 26.98 8.42 10.69
CA ALA A 298 28.08 9.30 11.10
C ALA A 298 28.81 8.85 12.37
N SER A 299 28.18 8.02 13.22
CA SER A 299 28.82 7.46 14.41
C SER A 299 29.86 6.39 14.05
N CYS A 300 29.69 5.70 12.92
CA CYS A 300 30.66 4.71 12.43
C CYS A 300 31.55 5.30 11.33
N HIS A 301 30.96 6.04 10.39
CA HIS A 301 31.64 6.66 9.25
C HIS A 301 32.17 8.05 9.57
N VAL A 302 33.06 8.11 10.55
CA VAL A 302 33.71 9.35 10.99
C VAL A 302 34.45 10.00 9.81
N ASN A 303 34.34 11.33 9.70
CA ASN A 303 34.92 12.12 8.60
C ASN A 303 34.46 11.68 7.19
N ASN A 304 33.26 11.07 7.08
CA ASN A 304 32.73 10.51 5.85
C ASN A 304 33.61 9.37 5.26
N ASN A 305 34.35 8.65 6.11
CA ASN A 305 35.07 7.46 5.66
C ASN A 305 34.13 6.24 5.59
N PHE A 306 33.71 5.89 4.37
CA PHE A 306 32.89 4.70 4.09
C PHE A 306 33.70 3.46 3.73
N GLN A 307 35.04 3.56 3.73
CA GLN A 307 35.96 2.44 3.53
C GLN A 307 36.59 2.03 4.88
N LEU A 308 35.74 1.64 5.83
CA LEU A 308 36.19 1.13 7.11
C LEU A 308 36.85 -0.24 6.89
N THR A 309 38.17 -0.31 7.10
CA THR A 309 38.96 -1.55 6.96
C THR A 309 39.16 -2.28 8.28
N ASN A 310 38.96 -1.60 9.41
CA ASN A 310 39.08 -2.18 10.73
C ASN A 310 37.74 -2.09 11.47
N THR A 311 37.20 -3.25 11.81
CA THR A 311 35.91 -3.45 12.46
C THR A 311 36.04 -4.03 13.87
N ALA A 312 37.28 -4.12 14.39
CA ALA A 312 37.52 -4.57 15.75
C ALA A 312 36.86 -3.61 16.75
N CYS A 313 36.15 -4.17 17.74
CA CYS A 313 35.40 -3.40 18.73
C CYS A 313 36.22 -2.29 19.38
N ILE A 314 37.48 -2.58 19.73
CA ILE A 314 38.40 -1.64 20.37
C ILE A 314 38.68 -0.39 19.53
N GLY A 315 38.59 -0.49 18.19
CA GLY A 315 38.81 0.65 17.29
C GLY A 315 37.83 1.79 17.53
N CYS A 316 36.60 1.47 17.97
CA CYS A 316 35.58 2.46 18.31
C CYS A 316 35.41 2.62 19.82
N HIS A 317 35.48 1.52 20.57
CA HIS A 317 35.22 1.48 22.01
C HIS A 317 36.50 1.58 22.87
N GLN A 318 37.55 2.22 22.35
CA GLN A 318 38.82 2.41 23.08
C GLN A 318 38.64 3.19 24.38
N SER A 319 37.82 4.25 24.34
CA SER A 319 37.52 5.07 25.51
C SER A 319 36.70 4.29 26.54
N ASP A 320 35.73 3.49 26.09
CA ASP A 320 34.91 2.65 26.98
C ASP A 320 35.78 1.58 27.66
N PHE A 321 36.67 0.94 26.90
CA PHE A 321 37.64 -0.04 27.41
C PHE A 321 38.53 0.58 28.49
N GLN A 322 39.08 1.77 28.24
CA GLN A 322 39.96 2.47 29.19
C GLN A 322 39.20 3.00 30.42
N GLY A 323 37.97 3.46 30.24
CA GLY A 323 37.16 4.09 31.28
C GLY A 323 36.40 3.13 32.20
N THR A 324 36.30 1.85 31.84
CA THR A 324 35.63 0.86 32.69
C THR A 324 36.41 0.64 33.99
N THR A 325 35.73 0.65 35.14
CA THR A 325 36.34 0.47 36.46
C THR A 325 35.89 -0.80 37.20
N ASN A 326 34.82 -1.47 36.75
CA ASN A 326 34.26 -2.62 37.43
C ASN A 326 33.92 -3.78 36.47
N PRO A 327 34.85 -4.71 36.24
CA PRO A 327 36.29 -4.63 36.56
C PRO A 327 37.03 -3.68 35.61
N SER A 328 38.17 -3.13 36.04
CA SER A 328 38.99 -2.29 35.15
C SER A 328 39.71 -3.12 34.09
N HIS A 329 39.39 -2.92 32.81
CA HIS A 329 40.02 -3.67 31.73
C HIS A 329 41.52 -3.43 31.61
N VAL A 330 41.95 -2.17 31.81
CA VAL A 330 43.36 -1.79 31.73
C VAL A 330 44.15 -2.35 32.90
N ALA A 331 43.67 -2.19 34.14
CA ALA A 331 44.37 -2.71 35.32
C ALA A 331 44.42 -4.24 35.33
N ALA A 332 43.38 -4.89 34.80
CA ALA A 332 43.30 -6.34 34.63
C ALA A 332 44.11 -6.90 33.45
N ALA A 333 44.62 -6.03 32.56
CA ALA A 333 45.25 -6.40 31.30
C ALA A 333 44.37 -7.34 30.44
N PHE A 334 43.06 -7.06 30.35
CA PHE A 334 42.16 -7.84 29.52
C PHE A 334 42.48 -7.70 28.02
N PRO A 335 42.19 -8.74 27.20
CA PRO A 335 42.37 -8.67 25.76
C PRO A 335 41.44 -7.63 25.13
N THR A 336 41.87 -7.05 24.02
CA THR A 336 41.08 -6.09 23.22
C THR A 336 40.07 -6.76 22.31
N ASP A 337 40.08 -8.09 22.24
CA ASP A 337 39.00 -8.88 21.65
C ASP A 337 37.82 -8.92 22.62
N CYS A 338 36.89 -7.98 22.46
CA CYS A 338 35.71 -7.84 23.31
C CYS A 338 34.78 -9.05 23.20
N THR A 339 34.83 -9.83 22.10
CA THR A 339 33.91 -10.96 21.85
C THR A 339 34.11 -12.13 22.81
N VAL A 340 35.23 -12.13 23.55
CA VAL A 340 35.51 -13.10 24.62
C VAL A 340 34.49 -12.99 25.76
N CYS A 341 33.96 -11.78 26.02
CA CYS A 341 33.08 -11.53 27.16
C CYS A 341 31.77 -10.80 26.80
N HIS A 342 31.78 -9.99 25.73
CA HIS A 342 30.66 -9.14 25.33
C HIS A 342 30.01 -9.62 24.04
N SER A 343 28.73 -9.27 23.88
CA SER A 343 28.00 -9.45 22.63
C SER A 343 27.51 -8.10 22.11
N THR A 344 27.19 -8.03 20.81
CA THR A 344 26.57 -6.83 20.23
C THR A 344 25.13 -6.61 20.70
N SER A 345 24.49 -7.64 21.29
CA SER A 345 23.10 -7.61 21.74
C SER A 345 22.91 -7.10 23.17
N SER A 346 23.86 -7.39 24.05
CA SER A 346 23.89 -6.91 25.43
C SER A 346 25.33 -6.64 25.82
N TRP A 347 25.63 -5.37 26.00
CA TRP A 347 26.97 -4.94 26.42
C TRP A 347 27.18 -5.10 27.93
N THR A 348 26.11 -4.94 28.71
CA THR A 348 26.12 -5.19 30.16
C THR A 348 25.92 -6.68 30.46
N GLY A 349 26.47 -7.13 31.59
CA GLY A 349 26.41 -8.54 31.99
C GLY A 349 27.39 -9.42 31.21
N ALA A 350 28.63 -8.97 31.06
CA ALA A 350 29.69 -9.72 30.39
C ALA A 350 29.81 -11.12 31.00
N THR A 351 29.89 -12.15 30.15
CA THR A 351 29.96 -13.54 30.59
C THR A 351 31.30 -14.12 30.18
N PHE A 352 31.97 -14.80 31.11
CA PHE A 352 33.22 -15.51 30.81
C PHE A 352 33.14 -16.97 31.27
N ASN A 353 33.40 -17.89 30.34
CA ASN A 353 33.36 -19.31 30.64
C ASN A 353 34.72 -19.83 31.12
N HIS A 354 34.85 -20.01 32.43
CA HIS A 354 36.05 -20.57 33.07
C HIS A 354 36.34 -22.03 32.69
N ALA A 355 35.37 -22.79 32.15
CA ALA A 355 35.65 -24.12 31.65
C ALA A 355 36.63 -24.12 30.46
N SER A 356 36.78 -22.98 29.78
CA SER A 356 37.73 -22.81 28.68
C SER A 356 39.19 -22.59 29.12
N THR A 357 39.44 -22.27 30.39
CA THR A 357 40.78 -21.88 30.89
C THR A 357 41.53 -23.00 31.62
N GLY A 358 40.98 -24.23 31.62
CA GLY A 358 41.50 -25.35 32.40
C GLY A 358 41.19 -25.27 33.90
N PHE A 359 40.52 -24.21 34.37
CA PHE A 359 40.05 -24.05 35.74
C PHE A 359 38.54 -23.86 35.79
N ALA A 360 37.79 -24.94 35.55
CA ALA A 360 36.34 -24.91 35.62
C ALA A 360 35.87 -24.66 37.07
N LEU A 361 35.10 -23.59 37.27
CA LEU A 361 34.47 -23.31 38.56
C LEU A 361 33.42 -24.38 38.85
N THR A 362 33.53 -25.04 40.00
CA THR A 362 32.62 -26.11 40.44
C THR A 362 32.19 -25.92 41.89
N GLY A 363 31.05 -26.50 42.25
CA GLY A 363 30.50 -26.41 43.61
C GLY A 363 30.34 -24.96 44.07
N ALA A 364 30.82 -24.63 45.27
CA ALA A 364 30.69 -23.30 45.86
C ALA A 364 31.37 -22.17 45.05
N HIS A 365 32.32 -22.51 44.16
CA HIS A 365 33.05 -21.52 43.35
C HIS A 365 32.24 -20.99 42.16
N VAL A 366 31.15 -21.67 41.75
CA VAL A 366 30.34 -21.25 40.59
C VAL A 366 29.70 -19.88 40.80
N SER A 367 29.35 -19.54 42.05
CA SER A 367 28.75 -18.26 42.44
C SER A 367 29.75 -17.30 43.09
N ALA A 368 31.04 -17.61 43.06
CA ALA A 368 32.05 -16.74 43.66
C ALA A 368 32.16 -15.42 42.86
N ALA A 369 32.26 -14.29 43.58
CA ALA A 369 32.56 -13.02 42.95
C ALA A 369 33.97 -13.06 42.34
N CYS A 370 34.18 -12.44 41.18
CA CYS A 370 35.48 -12.44 40.50
C CYS A 370 36.61 -11.96 41.41
N ALA A 371 36.35 -10.91 42.20
CA ALA A 371 37.30 -10.32 43.14
C ALA A 371 37.74 -11.28 44.27
N SER A 372 36.96 -12.32 44.57
CA SER A 372 37.33 -13.34 45.56
C SER A 372 38.50 -14.21 45.10
N CYS A 373 38.66 -14.38 43.78
CA CYS A 373 39.78 -15.13 43.20
C CYS A 373 40.84 -14.17 42.63
N HIS A 374 40.41 -13.16 41.88
CA HIS A 374 41.26 -12.18 41.19
C HIS A 374 41.66 -11.01 42.09
N VAL A 375 42.43 -11.32 43.13
CA VAL A 375 42.92 -10.35 44.11
C VAL A 375 43.79 -9.30 43.42
N SER A 376 43.65 -8.03 43.84
CA SER A 376 44.39 -6.88 43.29
C SER A 376 44.25 -6.71 41.77
N ASN A 377 43.09 -7.11 41.22
CA ASN A 377 42.84 -7.13 39.77
C ASN A 377 43.81 -8.00 38.98
N ASN A 378 44.39 -9.04 39.60
CA ASN A 378 45.22 -9.99 38.89
C ASN A 378 44.37 -11.08 38.22
N TYR A 379 44.12 -10.94 36.92
CA TYR A 379 43.41 -11.92 36.11
C TYR A 379 44.32 -12.95 35.42
N SER A 380 45.61 -12.95 35.78
CA SER A 380 46.63 -13.87 35.24
C SER A 380 47.02 -14.97 36.22
N LEU A 381 46.13 -15.34 37.15
CA LEU A 381 46.37 -16.41 38.12
C LEU A 381 46.81 -17.69 37.40
N ARG A 382 47.99 -18.20 37.73
CA ARG A 382 48.57 -19.40 37.12
C ARG A 382 48.44 -20.67 37.96
N SER A 383 48.05 -20.53 39.23
CA SER A 383 47.91 -21.67 40.14
C SER A 383 46.44 -21.89 40.46
N THR A 384 45.98 -23.12 40.27
CA THR A 384 44.66 -23.63 40.64
C THR A 384 44.70 -24.47 41.91
N ALA A 385 45.88 -24.58 42.55
CA ALA A 385 46.05 -25.35 43.77
C ALA A 385 45.25 -24.72 44.91
N CYS A 386 44.41 -25.50 45.58
CA CYS A 386 43.48 -25.03 46.61
C CYS A 386 44.19 -24.20 47.69
N VAL A 387 45.35 -24.67 48.16
CA VAL A 387 46.12 -24.00 49.22
C VAL A 387 46.60 -22.61 48.83
N THR A 388 46.80 -22.32 47.53
CA THR A 388 47.23 -20.97 47.10
C THR A 388 46.20 -19.89 47.48
N CYS A 389 44.92 -20.25 47.54
CA CYS A 389 43.84 -19.33 47.95
C CYS A 389 43.39 -19.59 49.39
N HIS A 390 43.36 -20.86 49.81
CA HIS A 390 42.80 -21.31 51.09
C HIS A 390 43.87 -21.62 52.14
N GLN A 391 45.06 -21.01 52.06
CA GLN A 391 46.13 -21.22 53.05
C GLN A 391 45.67 -20.86 54.47
N THR A 392 44.96 -19.74 54.61
CA THR A 392 44.42 -19.29 55.91
C THR A 392 43.38 -20.28 56.43
N ASP A 393 42.50 -20.77 55.56
CA ASP A 393 41.49 -21.77 55.93
C ASP A 393 42.13 -23.09 56.36
N PHE A 394 43.17 -23.53 55.63
CA PHE A 394 43.97 -24.71 55.99
C PHE A 394 44.64 -24.55 57.36
N ASN A 395 45.24 -23.38 57.63
CA ASN A 395 45.90 -23.11 58.91
C ASN A 395 44.90 -23.03 60.08
N ASN A 396 43.68 -22.52 59.82
CA ASN A 396 42.65 -22.31 60.84
C ASN A 396 41.70 -23.50 61.02
N ALA A 397 41.82 -24.54 60.20
CA ALA A 397 41.02 -25.74 60.34
C ALA A 397 41.51 -26.58 61.53
N LEU A 398 40.89 -26.36 62.69
CA LEU A 398 41.19 -27.01 63.97
C LEU A 398 40.23 -28.17 64.32
N THR A 399 39.00 -28.13 63.79
CA THR A 399 37.93 -29.11 64.09
C THR A 399 37.21 -29.52 62.80
N PRO A 400 36.92 -30.82 62.58
CA PRO A 400 37.16 -31.95 63.49
C PRO A 400 38.63 -32.38 63.58
N ILE A 401 39.49 -31.90 62.68
CA ILE A 401 40.90 -32.28 62.55
C ILE A 401 41.74 -31.01 62.45
N ASN A 402 42.85 -30.95 63.21
CA ASN A 402 43.82 -29.85 63.16
C ASN A 402 44.90 -30.13 62.10
N HIS A 403 44.82 -29.47 60.95
CA HIS A 403 45.70 -29.75 59.80
C HIS A 403 47.18 -29.48 60.10
N ILE A 404 47.48 -28.39 60.83
CA ILE A 404 48.85 -27.96 61.12
C ILE A 404 49.50 -28.84 62.18
N GLN A 405 48.80 -29.10 63.29
CA GLN A 405 49.32 -29.93 64.37
C GLN A 405 49.59 -31.36 63.90
N LEU A 406 48.78 -31.85 62.96
CA LEU A 406 48.84 -33.22 62.46
C LEU A 406 49.71 -33.37 61.20
N GLY A 407 50.25 -32.27 60.67
CA GLY A 407 51.17 -32.29 59.53
C GLY A 407 50.54 -32.75 58.21
N PHE A 408 49.27 -32.43 57.98
CA PHE A 408 48.61 -32.80 56.73
C PHE A 408 49.24 -32.11 55.51
N PRO A 409 49.28 -32.76 54.34
CA PRO A 409 49.73 -32.15 53.10
C PRO A 409 48.71 -31.15 52.53
N THR A 410 49.16 -30.30 51.61
CA THR A 410 48.37 -29.20 51.03
C THR A 410 47.67 -29.56 49.71
N ASN A 411 47.70 -30.83 49.32
CA ASN A 411 46.91 -31.40 48.23
C ASN A 411 45.48 -31.71 48.72
N CYS A 412 44.71 -30.64 48.92
CA CYS A 412 43.39 -30.68 49.54
C CYS A 412 42.43 -31.66 48.83
N GLU A 413 42.56 -31.81 47.51
CA GLU A 413 41.74 -32.67 46.65
C GLU A 413 41.79 -34.17 47.00
N VAL A 414 42.76 -34.59 47.82
CA VAL A 414 42.82 -35.97 48.34
C VAL A 414 41.68 -36.27 49.31
N CYS A 415 41.21 -35.25 50.04
CA CYS A 415 40.19 -35.40 51.08
C CYS A 415 38.96 -34.53 50.80
N HIS A 416 39.13 -33.37 50.20
CA HIS A 416 38.08 -32.38 50.00
C HIS A 416 37.66 -32.28 48.54
N ASN A 417 36.42 -31.88 48.31
CA ASN A 417 35.93 -31.48 46.99
C ASN A 417 35.23 -30.12 47.10
N THR A 418 34.97 -29.50 45.95
CA THR A 418 34.40 -28.14 45.87
C THR A 418 32.92 -28.06 46.20
N VAL A 419 32.22 -29.19 46.34
CA VAL A 419 30.76 -29.26 46.56
C VAL A 419 30.43 -29.42 48.04
N VAL A 420 31.12 -30.32 48.75
CA VAL A 420 30.90 -30.63 50.18
C VAL A 420 32.23 -30.56 50.93
N TRP A 421 32.73 -29.34 51.13
CA TRP A 421 34.07 -29.10 51.69
C TRP A 421 34.27 -29.67 53.11
N THR A 422 33.26 -29.59 53.97
CA THR A 422 33.35 -29.95 55.39
C THR A 422 33.34 -31.46 55.66
N GLN A 423 33.04 -32.28 54.66
CA GLN A 423 33.04 -33.74 54.77
C GLN A 423 34.29 -34.30 54.09
N GLY A 424 35.46 -33.98 54.65
CA GLY A 424 36.72 -34.54 54.20
C GLY A 424 36.64 -36.06 54.20
N ALA A 425 36.61 -36.68 53.03
CA ALA A 425 36.42 -38.10 52.85
C ALA A 425 37.71 -38.70 52.27
N PHE A 426 38.43 -39.45 53.10
CA PHE A 426 39.59 -40.21 52.64
C PHE A 426 39.22 -41.69 52.49
N ASN A 427 39.32 -42.19 51.25
CA ASN A 427 38.99 -43.58 50.96
C ASN A 427 40.20 -44.50 51.19
N HIS A 428 40.24 -45.18 52.33
CA HIS A 428 41.31 -46.13 52.67
C HIS A 428 41.41 -47.32 51.71
N ASN A 429 40.36 -47.65 50.94
CA ASN A 429 40.41 -48.70 49.91
C ASN A 429 41.42 -48.37 48.80
N ASN A 430 41.82 -47.10 48.68
CA ASN A 430 42.84 -46.66 47.74
C ASN A 430 44.26 -46.74 48.32
N THR A 431 44.42 -47.29 49.53
CA THR A 431 45.70 -47.46 50.20
C THR A 431 46.06 -48.94 50.35
N ARG A 432 47.29 -49.22 50.81
CA ARG A 432 47.73 -50.59 51.13
C ARG A 432 47.05 -51.18 52.38
N PHE A 433 46.24 -50.39 53.10
CA PHE A 433 45.49 -50.83 54.27
C PHE A 433 44.00 -50.44 54.15
N PRO A 434 43.21 -51.17 53.34
CA PRO A 434 41.76 -51.00 53.29
C PRO A 434 41.14 -51.27 54.66
N LEU A 435 40.35 -50.32 55.17
CA LEU A 435 39.64 -50.50 56.43
C LEU A 435 38.52 -51.53 56.24
N SER A 436 38.51 -52.57 57.08
CA SER A 436 37.49 -53.61 57.08
C SER A 436 37.11 -54.01 58.51
N GLY A 437 35.91 -54.57 58.67
CA GLY A 437 35.37 -54.94 59.99
C GLY A 437 35.30 -53.74 60.93
N ALA A 438 35.68 -53.93 62.19
CA ALA A 438 35.63 -52.87 63.21
C ALA A 438 36.49 -51.63 62.89
N HIS A 439 37.47 -51.75 61.98
CA HIS A 439 38.33 -50.64 61.58
C HIS A 439 37.60 -49.59 60.72
N THR A 440 36.46 -49.91 60.10
CA THR A 440 35.72 -48.95 59.26
C THR A 440 35.10 -47.79 60.05
N SER A 441 34.93 -47.96 61.36
CA SER A 441 34.39 -46.95 62.27
C SER A 441 35.43 -46.43 63.27
N ALA A 442 36.70 -46.81 63.12
CA ALA A 442 37.76 -46.34 64.02
C ALA A 442 38.06 -44.85 63.78
N ALA A 443 38.20 -44.08 64.86
CA ALA A 443 38.67 -42.70 64.75
C ALA A 443 40.12 -42.68 64.25
N CYS A 444 40.46 -41.75 63.35
CA CYS A 444 41.77 -41.68 62.70
C CYS A 444 42.95 -41.71 63.70
N ALA A 445 42.80 -40.99 64.83
CA ALA A 445 43.80 -40.94 65.90
C ALA A 445 44.07 -42.28 66.60
N SER A 446 43.15 -43.25 66.49
CA SER A 446 43.31 -44.59 67.06
C SER A 446 44.36 -45.42 66.30
N CYS A 447 44.54 -45.14 65.01
CA CYS A 447 45.52 -45.82 64.17
C CYS A 447 46.75 -44.92 63.95
N HIS A 448 46.55 -43.64 63.66
CA HIS A 448 47.63 -42.70 63.36
C HIS A 448 48.26 -42.08 64.61
N VAL A 449 48.95 -42.93 65.37
CA VAL A 449 49.65 -42.55 66.61
C VAL A 449 50.79 -41.57 66.32
N ASN A 450 51.00 -40.59 67.20
CA ASN A 450 51.98 -39.50 67.05
C ASN A 450 51.84 -38.70 65.75
N ASN A 451 50.63 -38.65 65.20
CA ASN A 451 50.30 -37.93 63.97
C ASN A 451 51.06 -38.46 62.74
N ASN A 452 51.42 -39.75 62.73
CA ASN A 452 52.07 -40.38 61.59
C ASN A 452 51.02 -40.93 60.60
N TYR A 453 50.72 -40.13 59.56
CA TYR A 453 49.75 -40.48 58.52
C TYR A 453 50.39 -41.09 57.26
N THR A 454 51.72 -41.18 57.21
CA THR A 454 52.47 -41.57 56.00
C THR A 454 53.26 -42.86 56.16
N THR A 455 53.62 -43.25 57.39
CA THR A 455 54.54 -44.37 57.67
C THR A 455 54.09 -45.22 58.85
N LEU A 456 52.82 -45.65 58.82
CA LEU A 456 52.26 -46.55 59.82
C LEU A 456 52.53 -48.03 59.47
N PRO A 457 52.92 -48.89 60.42
CA PRO A 457 52.94 -50.33 60.22
C PRO A 457 51.56 -50.85 59.84
N THR A 458 51.50 -51.73 58.83
CA THR A 458 50.25 -52.35 58.36
C THR A 458 50.03 -53.75 58.92
N ASP A 459 50.96 -54.27 59.72
CA ASP A 459 50.82 -55.60 60.32
C ASP A 459 49.98 -55.54 61.60
N CYS A 460 49.05 -56.49 61.74
CA CYS A 460 48.08 -56.49 62.84
C CYS A 460 48.73 -56.58 64.22
N TYR A 461 49.85 -57.32 64.34
CA TYR A 461 50.51 -57.53 65.62
C TYR A 461 51.13 -56.25 66.18
N THR A 462 51.74 -55.40 65.34
CA THR A 462 52.34 -54.16 65.81
C THR A 462 51.31 -53.23 66.46
N CYS A 463 50.08 -53.20 65.92
CA CYS A 463 48.98 -52.40 66.48
C CYS A 463 48.28 -53.07 67.67
N HIS A 464 48.10 -54.39 67.64
CA HIS A 464 47.36 -55.16 68.66
C HIS A 464 48.25 -55.97 69.61
N LYS A 465 49.52 -55.58 69.77
CA LYS A 465 50.48 -56.30 70.62
C LYS A 465 49.96 -56.52 72.04
N VAL A 466 49.32 -55.49 72.61
CA VAL A 466 48.75 -55.57 73.97
C VAL A 466 47.59 -56.55 74.03
N ASP A 467 46.68 -56.52 73.06
CA ASP A 467 45.54 -57.43 72.98
C ASP A 467 46.02 -58.87 72.78
N TYR A 468 47.01 -59.06 71.89
CA TYR A 468 47.68 -60.33 71.66
C TYR A 468 48.29 -60.91 72.95
N GLN A 469 48.97 -60.08 73.75
CA GLN A 469 49.58 -60.49 75.02
C GLN A 469 48.56 -60.77 76.13
N ARG A 470 47.42 -60.08 76.13
CA ARG A 470 46.37 -60.20 77.17
C ARG A 470 45.31 -61.26 76.87
N THR A 471 45.29 -61.81 75.65
CA THR A 471 44.38 -62.89 75.30
C THR A 471 44.75 -64.12 76.12
N ASN A 472 43.78 -64.71 76.81
CA ASN A 472 44.00 -65.84 77.73
C ASN A 472 43.31 -67.14 77.31
N ASN A 473 42.51 -67.13 76.23
CA ASN A 473 41.75 -68.30 75.81
C ASN A 473 41.57 -68.39 74.27
N PRO A 474 42.45 -69.11 73.55
CA PRO A 474 43.75 -69.60 74.03
C PRO A 474 44.72 -68.43 74.24
N ASN A 475 45.70 -68.59 75.14
CA ASN A 475 46.71 -67.54 75.31
C ASN A 475 47.64 -67.48 74.10
N HIS A 476 47.56 -66.41 73.31
CA HIS A 476 48.24 -66.34 72.02
C HIS A 476 49.78 -66.37 72.15
N ALA A 477 50.33 -65.71 73.19
CA ALA A 477 51.77 -65.63 73.40
C ALA A 477 52.40 -66.99 73.81
N THR A 478 51.75 -67.72 74.71
CA THR A 478 52.25 -69.03 75.20
C THR A 478 51.96 -70.17 74.23
N ALA A 479 50.89 -70.08 73.45
CA ALA A 479 50.56 -71.04 72.40
C ALA A 479 51.35 -70.83 71.08
N GLY A 480 52.19 -69.78 71.01
CA GLY A 480 53.10 -69.57 69.87
C GLY A 480 52.40 -69.15 68.58
N PHE A 481 51.29 -68.42 68.65
CA PHE A 481 50.62 -67.91 67.45
C PHE A 481 51.55 -66.96 66.65
N PRO A 482 51.41 -66.89 65.32
CA PRO A 482 52.27 -66.04 64.50
C PRO A 482 51.99 -64.56 64.77
N THR A 483 53.07 -63.75 64.76
CA THR A 483 53.01 -62.29 64.93
C THR A 483 53.03 -61.53 63.60
N LYS A 484 53.10 -62.24 62.47
CA LYS A 484 52.91 -61.67 61.14
C LYS A 484 51.69 -62.32 60.52
N PHE A 485 50.61 -61.57 60.42
CA PHE A 485 49.47 -61.94 59.60
C PHE A 485 49.68 -61.30 58.22
N GLN A 486 49.69 -62.11 57.16
CA GLN A 486 49.78 -61.61 55.78
C GLN A 486 48.47 -60.94 55.38
#